data_AF-A0A5C9B7I0-F1
#
_entry.id   AF-A0A5C9B7I0-F1
#
_cell.length_a   1.000
_cell.length_b   1.000
_cell.length_c   1.000
_cell.angle_alpha   90.00
_cell.angle_beta   90.00
_cell.angle_gamma   90.00
#
_symmetry.space_group_name_H-M   'P 1'
#
loop_
_entity.id
_entity.type
_entity.pdbx_description
1 polymer ?
#
loop_
_entity_poly.entity_id
_entity_poly.type
_entity_poly.pdbx_seq_one_letter_code
_entity_poly.pdbx_strand_id
1 'polypeptide(L)'
;MPQLPSGRLVALTIDPALEKAKEGHAIFRAVFKAQVKSADDIDQVVSIRYHRPKEGIPYPGEPYLSGITLNAIGTDRCDWSQEDIESFRQWLTTDNTQQWLRAAYSDMLDAISNSRSVLPENLKGIMDDED
;
A
#
# COMPACT_ATOMS: atom_id res chain seq x y z
N MET A 1 3.91 10.91 -10.42
CA MET A 1 3.41 11.47 -9.15
C MET A 1 2.47 12.62 -9.49
N PRO A 2 1.16 12.51 -9.25
CA PRO A 2 0.21 13.58 -9.55
C PRO A 2 0.20 14.64 -8.45
N GLN A 3 -0.11 15.87 -8.87
CA GLN A 3 -0.63 16.90 -7.98
C GLN A 3 -2.14 16.95 -8.18
N LEU A 4 -2.90 16.79 -7.10
CA LEU A 4 -4.35 16.89 -7.12
C LEU A 4 -4.80 18.35 -7.24
N PRO A 5 -6.03 18.63 -7.72
CA PRO A 5 -6.62 19.98 -7.76
C PRO A 5 -6.52 20.77 -6.45
N SER A 6 -6.64 20.10 -5.30
CA SER A 6 -6.40 20.71 -3.97
C SER A 6 -4.95 21.15 -3.70
N GLY A 7 -4.02 20.83 -4.59
CA GLY A 7 -2.58 21.08 -4.45
C GLY A 7 -1.83 19.95 -3.74
N ARG A 8 -2.53 18.91 -3.23
CA ARG A 8 -1.91 17.75 -2.58
C ARG A 8 -1.04 16.96 -3.57
N LEU A 9 0.17 16.62 -3.16
CA LEU A 9 1.05 15.73 -3.92
C LEU A 9 0.93 14.32 -3.39
N VAL A 10 0.68 13.40 -4.31
CA VAL A 10 0.33 12.03 -3.95
C VAL A 10 1.26 11.06 -4.65
N ALA A 11 1.73 10.06 -3.92
CA ALA A 11 2.48 8.92 -4.46
C ALA A 11 1.88 7.60 -3.96
N LEU A 12 2.10 6.54 -4.73
CA LEU A 12 1.77 5.17 -4.34
C LEU A 12 3.02 4.51 -3.75
N THR A 13 2.83 3.65 -2.75
CA THR A 13 3.89 2.81 -2.21
C THR A 13 3.34 1.48 -1.74
N ILE A 14 4.16 0.43 -1.83
CA ILE A 14 3.90 -0.85 -1.18
C ILE A 14 4.85 -1.11 -0.01
N ASP A 15 5.77 -0.19 0.31
CA ASP A 15 6.85 -0.43 1.26
C ASP A 15 6.34 -0.96 2.63
N PRO A 16 5.27 -0.40 3.23
CA PRO A 16 4.77 -0.92 4.51
C PRO A 16 4.23 -2.36 4.42
N ALA A 17 3.64 -2.74 3.29
CA ALA A 17 3.15 -4.09 3.04
C ALA A 17 4.32 -5.04 2.72
N LEU A 18 5.30 -4.56 1.97
CA LEU A 18 6.48 -5.30 1.57
C LEU A 18 7.39 -5.61 2.76
N GLU A 19 7.56 -4.67 3.70
CA GLU A 19 8.27 -4.88 4.96
C GLU A 19 7.62 -6.01 5.77
N LYS A 20 6.31 -5.96 5.99
CA LYS A 20 5.56 -7.02 6.69
C LYS A 20 5.67 -8.38 5.98
N ALA A 21 5.67 -8.38 4.65
CA ALA A 21 5.87 -9.58 3.86
C ALA A 21 7.26 -10.18 4.11
N LYS A 22 8.31 -9.35 4.02
CA LYS A 22 9.72 -9.75 4.21
C LYS A 22 10.02 -10.23 5.63
N GLU A 23 9.45 -9.59 6.64
CA GLU A 23 9.53 -10.00 8.05
C GLU A 23 8.81 -11.33 8.30
N GLY A 24 7.98 -11.77 7.35
CA GLY A 24 7.29 -13.04 7.41
C GLY A 24 6.09 -13.07 8.35
N HIS A 25 5.45 -11.91 8.55
CA HIS A 25 4.30 -11.77 9.44
C HIS A 25 3.13 -12.66 8.97
N ALA A 26 2.90 -13.78 9.68
CA ALA A 26 2.00 -14.84 9.23
C ALA A 26 0.56 -14.36 8.94
N ILE A 27 0.01 -13.50 9.81
CA ILE A 27 -1.33 -12.93 9.64
C ILE A 27 -1.43 -12.08 8.38
N PHE A 28 -0.40 -11.26 8.11
CA PHE A 28 -0.40 -10.41 6.91
C PHE A 28 -0.41 -11.27 5.64
N ARG A 29 0.39 -12.34 5.60
CA ARG A 29 0.39 -13.27 4.47
C ARG A 29 -0.94 -13.97 4.28
N ALA A 30 -1.59 -14.41 5.36
CA ALA A 30 -2.90 -15.06 5.29
C ALA A 30 -3.94 -14.10 4.72
N VAL A 31 -3.98 -12.85 5.20
CA VAL A 31 -4.89 -11.81 4.70
C VAL A 31 -4.58 -11.48 3.25
N PHE A 32 -3.31 -11.25 2.89
CA PHE A 32 -2.91 -10.98 1.51
C PHE A 32 -3.36 -12.11 0.58
N LYS A 33 -3.06 -13.38 0.92
CA LYS A 33 -3.48 -14.53 0.11
C LYS A 33 -4.99 -14.67 0.03
N ALA A 34 -5.74 -14.26 1.05
CA ALA A 34 -7.20 -14.30 1.05
C ALA A 34 -7.80 -13.19 0.17
N GLN A 35 -7.22 -12.01 0.17
CA GLN A 35 -7.79 -10.79 -0.41
C GLN A 35 -7.25 -10.41 -1.78
N VAL A 36 -5.98 -10.71 -2.06
CA VAL A 36 -5.29 -10.33 -3.30
C VAL A 36 -5.12 -11.57 -4.17
N LYS A 37 -5.92 -11.69 -5.24
CA LYS A 37 -5.93 -12.84 -6.17
C LYS A 37 -5.30 -12.53 -7.52
N SER A 38 -5.23 -11.25 -7.86
CA SER A 38 -4.75 -10.74 -9.13
C SER A 38 -4.07 -9.39 -8.93
N ALA A 39 -3.44 -8.88 -10.00
CA ALA A 39 -2.87 -7.54 -10.01
C ALA A 39 -3.93 -6.44 -9.79
N ASP A 40 -5.19 -6.71 -10.11
CA ASP A 40 -6.28 -5.74 -9.93
C ASP A 40 -6.66 -5.58 -8.45
N ASP A 41 -6.37 -6.58 -7.61
CA ASP A 41 -6.68 -6.56 -6.17
C ASP A 41 -5.56 -5.94 -5.31
N ILE A 42 -4.47 -5.47 -5.93
CA ILE A 42 -3.31 -4.94 -5.21
C ILE A 42 -3.63 -3.62 -4.48
N ASP A 43 -4.72 -2.96 -4.86
CA ASP A 43 -5.21 -1.71 -4.26
C ASP A 43 -5.49 -1.81 -2.75
N GLN A 44 -5.75 -3.02 -2.25
CA GLN A 44 -5.98 -3.31 -0.83
C GLN A 44 -4.71 -3.15 0.02
N VAL A 45 -3.53 -3.21 -0.58
CA VAL A 45 -2.25 -3.13 0.12
C VAL A 45 -1.36 -1.97 -0.35
N VAL A 46 -1.67 -1.36 -1.49
CA VAL A 46 -1.02 -0.13 -1.94
C VAL A 46 -1.43 1.01 -1.02
N SER A 47 -0.44 1.60 -0.35
CA SER A 47 -0.62 2.74 0.53
C SER A 47 -0.42 4.05 -0.21
N ILE A 48 -1.11 5.09 0.25
CA ILE A 48 -0.95 6.44 -0.28
C ILE A 48 0.08 7.22 0.55
N ARG A 49 1.03 7.87 -0.13
CA ARG A 49 1.95 8.85 0.46
C ARG A 49 1.55 10.25 0.07
N TYR A 50 1.62 11.16 1.03
CA TYR A 50 1.53 12.60 0.80
C TYR A 50 2.91 13.22 0.89
N HIS A 51 3.12 14.35 0.22
CA HIS A 51 4.29 15.19 0.43
C HIS A 51 3.87 16.51 1.05
N ARG A 52 4.51 16.92 2.15
CA ARG A 52 4.28 18.26 2.71
C ARG A 52 5.07 19.28 1.89
N PRO A 53 4.44 20.30 1.30
CA PRO A 53 5.17 21.49 0.91
C PRO A 53 5.67 22.15 2.21
N LYS A 54 6.98 22.29 2.36
CA LYS A 54 7.59 23.01 3.48
C LYS A 54 8.44 24.13 2.92
N GLU A 55 8.27 25.33 3.45
CA GLU A 55 9.00 26.51 3.02
C GLU A 55 10.51 26.28 3.15
N GLY A 56 11.26 26.59 2.08
CA GLY A 56 12.71 26.35 2.01
C GLY A 56 13.15 24.92 1.71
N ILE A 57 12.23 23.94 1.59
CA ILE A 57 12.56 22.58 1.14
C ILE A 57 12.36 22.48 -0.39
N PRO A 58 13.34 21.95 -1.13
CA PRO A 58 13.18 21.67 -2.55
C PRO A 58 11.96 20.81 -2.80
N TYR A 59 11.15 21.23 -3.76
CA TYR A 59 9.97 20.50 -4.16
C TYR A 59 10.37 19.16 -4.83
N PRO A 60 9.70 18.04 -4.53
CA PRO A 60 8.63 17.87 -3.53
C PRO A 60 9.23 17.67 -2.12
N GLY A 61 8.58 18.21 -1.08
CA GLY A 61 9.03 18.03 0.30
C GLY A 61 8.93 16.57 0.79
N GLU A 62 9.25 16.33 2.07
CA GLU A 62 9.35 14.96 2.60
C GLU A 62 8.03 14.18 2.52
N PRO A 63 8.08 12.90 2.08
CA PRO A 63 6.92 12.04 2.03
C PRO A 63 6.51 11.57 3.44
N TYR A 64 5.22 11.39 3.66
CA TYR A 64 4.67 10.74 4.84
C TYR A 64 3.50 9.82 4.44
N LEU A 65 3.29 8.76 5.20
CA LEU A 65 2.16 7.85 4.99
C LEU A 65 0.86 8.56 5.38
N SER A 66 -0.12 8.51 4.49
CA SER A 66 -1.46 9.06 4.71
C SER A 66 -2.29 8.24 5.71
N GLY A 67 -1.92 6.98 5.94
CA GLY A 67 -2.73 6.01 6.70
C GLY A 67 -3.89 5.40 5.90
N ILE A 68 -4.07 5.80 4.63
CA ILE A 68 -5.10 5.24 3.74
C ILE A 68 -4.46 4.38 2.62
N THR A 69 -5.21 3.36 2.22
CA THR A 69 -4.92 2.48 1.09
C THR A 69 -5.62 2.96 -0.17
N LEU A 70 -5.18 2.47 -1.33
CA LEU A 70 -5.77 2.83 -2.62
C LEU A 70 -7.25 2.47 -2.70
N ASN A 71 -7.66 1.32 -2.15
CA ASN A 71 -9.07 0.92 -2.09
C ASN A 71 -9.95 1.80 -1.18
N ALA A 72 -9.36 2.62 -0.30
CA ALA A 72 -10.09 3.52 0.59
C ALA A 72 -10.46 4.85 -0.09
N ILE A 73 -9.93 5.13 -1.28
CA ILE A 73 -10.23 6.36 -2.03
C ILE A 73 -11.69 6.35 -2.50
N GLY A 74 -12.44 7.39 -2.11
CA GLY A 74 -13.88 7.48 -2.38
C GLY A 74 -14.78 6.80 -1.33
N THR A 75 -14.19 6.35 -0.21
CA THR A 75 -14.94 5.93 0.98
C THR A 75 -14.98 7.04 2.02
N ASP A 76 -15.73 6.84 3.11
CA ASP A 76 -15.78 7.74 4.28
C ASP A 76 -14.42 7.90 4.99
N ARG A 77 -13.44 7.04 4.70
CA ARG A 77 -12.07 7.10 5.23
C ARG A 77 -11.17 8.09 4.52
N CYS A 78 -11.61 8.65 3.39
CA CYS A 78 -10.84 9.57 2.56
C CYS A 78 -11.52 10.94 2.54
N ASP A 79 -10.82 11.98 2.99
CA ASP A 79 -11.31 13.36 3.08
C ASP A 79 -11.22 14.13 1.75
N TRP A 80 -10.94 13.44 0.65
CA TRP A 80 -10.73 14.09 -0.64
C TRP A 80 -12.03 14.60 -1.23
N SER A 81 -11.95 15.74 -1.92
CA SER A 81 -13.06 16.22 -2.73
C SER A 81 -13.33 15.24 -3.88
N GLN A 82 -14.54 15.30 -4.44
CA GLN A 82 -14.86 14.49 -5.61
C GLN A 82 -13.96 14.82 -6.82
N GLU A 83 -13.58 16.09 -6.98
CA GLU A 83 -12.66 16.54 -8.03
C GLU A 83 -11.26 15.92 -7.86
N ASP A 84 -10.74 15.87 -6.63
CA ASP A 84 -9.47 15.20 -6.31
C ASP A 84 -9.54 13.70 -6.62
N ILE A 85 -10.65 13.04 -6.26
CA ILE A 85 -10.87 11.61 -6.52
C ILE A 85 -10.90 11.32 -8.02
N GLU A 86 -11.61 12.13 -8.81
CA GLU A 86 -11.70 11.97 -10.26
C GLU A 86 -10.35 12.20 -10.94
N SER A 87 -9.64 13.28 -10.58
CA SER A 87 -8.28 13.55 -11.07
C SER A 87 -7.31 12.42 -10.72
N PHE A 88 -7.40 11.87 -9.50
CA PHE A 88 -6.56 10.76 -9.10
C PHE A 88 -6.88 9.48 -9.87
N ARG A 89 -8.17 9.17 -10.09
CA ARG A 89 -8.60 8.01 -10.89
C ARG A 89 -8.11 8.09 -12.33
N GLN A 90 -8.13 9.27 -12.95
CA GLN A 90 -7.55 9.48 -14.27
C GLN A 90 -6.03 9.25 -14.28
N TRP A 91 -5.34 9.65 -13.22
CA TRP A 91 -3.91 9.36 -13.10
C TRP A 91 -3.63 7.84 -12.94
N LEU A 92 -4.49 7.12 -12.20
CA LEU A 92 -4.37 5.66 -12.06
C LEU A 92 -4.51 4.94 -13.40
N THR A 93 -5.29 5.46 -14.35
CA THR A 93 -5.49 4.84 -15.66
C THR A 93 -4.33 5.05 -16.64
N THR A 94 -3.29 5.81 -16.26
CA THR A 94 -2.12 6.02 -17.12
C THR A 94 -1.23 4.78 -17.19
N ASP A 95 -0.63 4.53 -18.35
CA ASP A 95 0.21 3.34 -18.60
C ASP A 95 1.33 3.18 -17.57
N ASN A 96 2.02 4.28 -17.23
CA ASN A 96 3.09 4.26 -16.24
C ASN A 96 2.60 3.79 -14.86
N THR A 97 1.43 4.25 -14.42
CA THR A 97 0.86 3.87 -13.13
C THR A 97 0.37 2.43 -13.16
N GLN A 98 -0.28 2.00 -14.25
CA GLN A 98 -0.72 0.62 -14.45
C GLN A 98 0.46 -0.36 -14.48
N GLN A 99 1.55 0.00 -15.16
CA GLN A 99 2.78 -0.79 -15.17
C GLN A 99 3.38 -0.90 -13.76
N TRP A 100 3.41 0.21 -13.02
CA TRP A 100 3.89 0.20 -11.63
C TRP A 100 3.04 -0.69 -10.73
N LEU A 101 1.70 -0.64 -10.84
CA LEU A 101 0.79 -1.50 -10.05
C LEU A 101 1.03 -2.99 -10.32
N ARG A 102 1.25 -3.37 -11.59
CA ARG A 102 1.57 -4.76 -11.97
C ARG A 102 2.92 -5.21 -11.42
N ALA A 103 3.94 -4.34 -11.49
CA ALA A 103 5.25 -4.62 -10.91
C ALA A 103 5.16 -4.78 -9.38
N ALA A 104 4.42 -3.88 -8.71
CA ALA A 104 4.18 -3.94 -7.28
C ALA A 104 3.48 -5.25 -6.85
N TYR A 105 2.53 -5.74 -7.64
CA TYR A 105 1.92 -7.05 -7.42
C TYR A 105 2.94 -8.18 -7.52
N SER A 106 3.79 -8.18 -8.55
CA SER A 106 4.87 -9.17 -8.70
C SER A 106 5.84 -9.16 -7.51
N ASP A 107 6.31 -7.98 -7.12
CA ASP A 107 7.23 -7.81 -5.99
C ASP A 107 6.64 -8.33 -4.68
N MET A 108 5.34 -8.12 -4.46
CA MET A 108 4.64 -8.64 -3.30
C MET A 108 4.51 -10.16 -3.31
N LEU A 109 4.22 -10.77 -4.47
CA LEU A 109 4.19 -12.24 -4.61
C LEU A 109 5.56 -12.84 -4.32
N ASP A 110 6.63 -12.25 -4.85
CA ASP A 110 8.00 -12.70 -4.63
C ASP A 110 8.38 -12.58 -3.15
N ALA A 111 8.06 -11.46 -2.51
CA ALA A 111 8.34 -11.26 -1.09
C ALA A 111 7.60 -12.27 -0.20
N ILE A 112 6.33 -12.56 -0.50
CA ILE A 112 5.52 -13.54 0.27
C ILE A 112 6.00 -14.97 0.04
N SER A 113 6.49 -15.29 -1.15
CA SER A 113 6.98 -16.63 -1.50
C SER A 113 8.35 -16.93 -0.90
N ASN A 114 9.24 -15.94 -0.87
CA ASN A 114 10.63 -16.11 -0.43
C ASN A 114 10.87 -15.90 1.07
N SER A 115 9.94 -15.27 1.78
CA SER A 115 10.09 -15.04 3.21
C SER A 115 9.79 -16.31 4.01
N ARG A 116 10.54 -16.58 5.08
CA ARG A 116 10.22 -17.66 6.04
C ARG A 116 9.08 -17.22 6.96
N SER A 117 8.06 -18.06 7.16
CA SER A 117 6.92 -17.70 8.01
C SER A 117 7.38 -17.56 9.47
N VAL A 118 7.07 -16.43 10.09
CA VAL A 118 7.31 -16.18 11.51
C VAL A 118 5.95 -16.05 12.19
N LEU A 119 5.63 -17.01 13.07
CA LEU A 119 4.46 -16.91 13.93
C LEU A 119 4.69 -15.79 14.95
N PRO A 120 3.68 -14.93 15.21
CA PRO A 120 3.78 -13.93 16.26
C PRO A 120 3.96 -14.64 17.62
N GLU A 121 4.77 -14.06 18.50
CA GLU A 121 5.23 -14.74 19.73
C GLU A 121 4.09 -15.18 20.65
N ASN A 122 2.96 -14.48 20.62
CA ASN A 122 1.76 -14.80 21.38
C ASN A 122 1.01 -16.08 20.89
N LEU A 123 1.36 -16.63 19.73
CA LEU A 123 0.79 -17.86 19.20
C LEU A 123 1.75 -19.05 19.28
N LYS A 124 3.03 -18.84 19.63
CA LYS A 124 4.01 -19.93 19.76
C LYS A 124 3.69 -20.85 20.94
N GLY A 125 3.23 -20.29 22.06
CA GLY A 125 2.94 -21.05 23.28
C GLY A 125 1.61 -21.81 23.31
N ILE A 126 0.78 -21.75 22.27
CA ILE A 126 -0.49 -22.50 22.21
C ILE A 126 -0.30 -23.88 21.55
N MET A 127 0.78 -24.08 20.79
CA MET A 127 1.04 -25.32 20.04
C MET A 127 2.05 -26.26 20.72
N ASP A 128 2.70 -25.84 21.81
CA ASP A 128 3.63 -26.70 22.57
C ASP A 128 2.92 -27.57 23.62
N ASP A 129 1.58 -27.52 23.72
CA ASP A 129 0.76 -28.21 24.73
C ASP A 129 0.02 -29.46 24.21
N GLU A 130 0.44 -30.04 23.09
CA GLU A 130 -0.04 -31.37 22.65
C GLU A 130 1.12 -32.38 22.64
N ASP A 131 1.37 -32.97 23.82
CA ASP A 131 2.11 -34.23 24.03
C ASP A 131 1.41 -35.44 23.37
#